data_AF-M1CK36-F1
#
_entry.id   AF-M1CK36-F1
#
_cell.length_a   1.000
_cell.length_b   1.000
_cell.length_c   1.000
_cell.angle_alpha   90.00
_cell.angle_beta   90.00
_cell.angle_gamma   90.00
#
_symmetry.space_group_name_H-M   'P 1'
#
loop_
_entity.id
_entity.type
_entity.pdbx_description
1 polymer ?
#
loop_
_entity_poly.entity_id
_entity_poly.type
_entity_poly.pdbx_seq_one_letter_code
_entity_poly.pdbx_strand_id
1 'polypeptide(L)'
;MESQPASPGFGASLQLKDCIEELLRFTLVSSIDGTLEIDLGLSKDYCSTLLQEDPSDPFFNPTGLSEGVPLYPLYKRLAASLYEAISSEALPRTENKLAVMQETSSLKQKEEEWASLIREKGSHLLNVLKSVDFELHVQEPYFSLLRNGQKTVEGRCAVGHYNKIEPGSSILINKCLVLQVQDVHHYHSFHEMLEAESLKEVLPGVDTTEEGVQVYRRFYSEEKERSNGVLAISVKKLVSQPSINLSSMLSELSYAGVQRLLGFVCTAGTVSEALPPPTSSLISSFLLPHNPNTKGCTLTDGARALSKHVNRSSDRYWGSFSGSGT
;
A
#
# COMPACT_ATOMS: atom_id res chain seq x y z
N MET A 1 -14.00 -22.30 2.29
CA MET A 1 -14.00 -22.15 3.76
C MET A 1 -13.27 -20.86 4.04
N GLU A 2 -13.99 -19.80 4.43
CA GLU A 2 -13.38 -18.51 4.77
C GLU A 2 -12.58 -18.67 6.07
N SER A 3 -11.40 -18.05 6.14
CA SER A 3 -10.51 -18.13 7.29
C SER A 3 -11.11 -17.41 8.49
N GLN A 4 -11.13 -18.07 9.66
CA GLN A 4 -11.61 -17.47 10.89
C GLN A 4 -10.83 -16.18 11.21
N PRO A 5 -11.48 -15.14 11.72
CA PRO A 5 -10.76 -13.95 12.17
C PRO A 5 -9.90 -14.27 13.40
N ALA A 6 -8.63 -13.89 13.33
CA ALA A 6 -7.68 -14.04 14.42
C ALA A 6 -8.07 -13.16 15.61
N SER A 7 -7.78 -13.64 16.84
CA SER A 7 -7.87 -12.81 18.05
C SER A 7 -7.06 -11.52 17.87
N PRO A 8 -7.52 -10.38 18.41
CA PRO A 8 -6.87 -9.11 18.13
C PRO A 8 -5.50 -9.06 18.79
N GLY A 9 -4.55 -8.38 18.15
CA GLY A 9 -3.28 -8.05 18.80
C GLY A 9 -3.56 -7.15 20.00
N PHE A 10 -3.03 -7.48 21.18
CA PHE A 10 -3.20 -6.69 22.40
C PHE A 10 -1.88 -6.11 22.87
N GLY A 11 -1.82 -4.79 23.04
CA GLY A 11 -0.63 -4.11 23.60
C GLY A 11 0.64 -4.31 22.78
N ALA A 12 0.51 -4.66 21.49
CA ALA A 12 1.64 -4.70 20.59
C ALA A 12 2.07 -3.26 20.32
N SER A 13 3.35 -2.96 20.52
CA SER A 13 3.96 -1.76 19.94
C SER A 13 3.86 -1.90 18.42
N LEU A 14 2.75 -1.42 17.83
CA LEU A 14 2.51 -1.42 16.40
C LEU A 14 3.66 -0.66 15.74
N GLN A 15 4.52 -1.40 15.05
CA GLN A 15 5.65 -0.79 14.38
C GLN A 15 5.18 -0.27 13.03
N LEU A 16 5.62 0.93 12.67
CA LEU A 16 5.37 1.51 11.35
C LEU A 16 5.74 0.53 10.22
N LYS A 17 6.80 -0.26 10.42
CA LYS A 17 7.24 -1.31 9.50
C LYS A 17 6.14 -2.28 9.11
N ASP A 18 5.26 -2.62 10.05
CA ASP A 18 4.25 -3.66 9.88
C ASP A 18 2.99 -3.16 9.17
N CYS A 19 2.78 -1.84 9.11
CA CYS A 19 1.57 -1.22 8.58
C CYS A 19 1.79 -0.34 7.35
N ILE A 20 2.99 0.22 7.16
CA ILE A 20 3.22 1.25 6.14
C ILE A 20 2.94 0.78 4.71
N GLU A 21 3.20 -0.50 4.40
CA GLU A 21 2.90 -1.07 3.09
C GLU A 21 1.39 -1.09 2.83
N GLU A 22 0.60 -1.65 3.74
CA GLU A 22 -0.87 -1.70 3.62
C GLU A 22 -1.49 -0.30 3.67
N LEU A 23 -0.94 0.59 4.51
CA LEU A 23 -1.40 1.97 4.58
C LEU A 23 -1.14 2.74 3.28
N LEU A 24 0.03 2.58 2.67
CA LEU A 24 0.35 3.20 1.39
C LEU A 24 -0.54 2.62 0.28
N ARG A 25 -0.67 1.30 0.22
CA ARG A 25 -1.57 0.62 -0.73
C ARG A 25 -2.99 1.14 -0.61
N PHE A 26 -3.53 1.18 0.61
CA PHE A 26 -4.86 1.73 0.91
C PHE A 26 -5.01 3.18 0.45
N THR A 27 -3.99 4.02 0.71
CA THR A 27 -4.00 5.44 0.33
C THR A 27 -4.02 5.63 -1.19
N LEU A 28 -3.18 4.87 -1.91
CA LEU A 28 -3.12 4.91 -3.38
C LEU A 28 -4.44 4.42 -4.02
N VAL A 29 -4.98 3.29 -3.56
CA VAL A 29 -6.27 2.76 -4.05
C VAL A 29 -7.39 3.78 -3.79
N SER A 30 -7.43 4.36 -2.59
CA SER A 30 -8.43 5.37 -2.24
C SER A 30 -8.37 6.63 -3.10
N SER A 31 -7.15 7.03 -3.51
CA SER A 31 -6.94 8.15 -4.44
C SER A 31 -7.50 7.82 -5.83
N ILE A 32 -7.26 6.60 -6.33
CA ILE A 32 -7.79 6.13 -7.63
C ILE A 32 -9.32 6.12 -7.61
N ASP A 33 -9.90 5.58 -6.55
CA ASP A 33 -11.35 5.46 -6.37
C ASP A 33 -12.04 6.81 -6.08
N GLY A 34 -11.28 7.86 -5.77
CA GLY A 34 -11.82 9.17 -5.39
C GLY A 34 -12.51 9.18 -4.02
N THR A 35 -12.12 8.26 -3.13
CA THR A 35 -12.69 8.09 -1.78
C THR A 35 -11.78 8.64 -0.67
N LEU A 36 -10.69 9.31 -1.06
CA LEU A 36 -9.71 9.92 -0.16
C LEU A 36 -10.16 11.33 0.24
N GLU A 37 -9.97 11.68 1.51
CA GLU A 37 -10.38 12.99 2.04
C GLU A 37 -9.48 14.14 1.57
N ILE A 38 -8.21 13.83 1.28
CA ILE A 38 -7.20 14.79 0.83
C ILE A 38 -6.78 14.41 -0.59
N ASP A 39 -6.66 15.40 -1.46
CA ASP A 39 -6.05 15.20 -2.77
C ASP A 39 -4.57 14.83 -2.62
N LEU A 40 -4.18 13.71 -3.23
CA LEU A 40 -2.81 13.21 -3.17
C LEU A 40 -1.85 14.04 -4.02
N GLY A 41 -2.36 14.90 -4.92
CA GLY A 41 -1.54 15.67 -5.86
C GLY A 41 -0.82 14.80 -6.91
N LEU A 42 -1.13 13.51 -6.96
CA LEU A 42 -0.64 12.53 -7.92
C LEU A 42 -1.79 12.08 -8.82
N SER A 43 -1.52 11.90 -10.11
CA SER A 43 -2.53 11.45 -11.05
C SER A 43 -2.97 10.00 -10.77
N LYS A 44 -4.21 9.66 -11.15
CA LYS A 44 -4.74 8.29 -11.00
C LYS A 44 -3.90 7.27 -11.76
N ASP A 45 -3.38 7.64 -12.93
CA ASP A 45 -2.50 6.77 -13.73
C ASP A 45 -1.16 6.53 -13.04
N TYR A 46 -0.59 7.56 -12.39
CA TYR A 46 0.63 7.44 -11.60
C TYR A 46 0.42 6.51 -10.41
N CYS A 47 -0.67 6.69 -9.65
CA CYS A 47 -1.04 5.81 -8.54
C CYS A 47 -1.28 4.37 -9.00
N SER A 48 -1.95 4.18 -10.14
CA SER A 48 -2.21 2.85 -10.72
C SER A 48 -0.90 2.17 -11.14
N THR A 49 0.03 2.92 -11.71
CA THR A 49 1.35 2.40 -12.12
C THR A 49 2.21 2.04 -10.91
N LEU A 50 2.12 2.78 -9.79
CA LEU A 50 2.79 2.40 -8.53
C LEU A 50 2.29 1.04 -7.99
N LEU A 51 1.00 0.76 -8.17
CA LEU A 51 0.33 -0.48 -7.74
C LEU A 51 0.44 -1.63 -8.74
N GLN A 52 1.00 -1.38 -9.93
CA GLN A 52 1.07 -2.36 -11.01
C GLN A 52 1.93 -3.57 -10.61
N GLU A 53 1.42 -4.78 -10.81
CA GLU A 53 2.17 -6.03 -10.62
C GLU A 53 2.97 -6.39 -11.88
N ASP A 54 4.11 -7.07 -11.73
CA ASP A 54 4.88 -7.64 -12.84
C ASP A 54 4.81 -9.18 -12.82
N PRO A 55 4.23 -9.83 -13.85
CA PRO A 55 4.08 -11.28 -13.90
C PRO A 55 5.41 -12.07 -13.98
N SER A 56 6.52 -11.40 -14.30
CA SER A 56 7.82 -12.05 -14.50
C SER A 56 8.72 -12.10 -13.26
N ASP A 57 8.21 -11.79 -12.07
CA ASP A 57 9.03 -11.68 -10.84
C ASP A 57 8.77 -12.83 -9.82
N PRO A 58 9.57 -13.91 -9.85
CA PRO A 58 9.49 -14.98 -8.86
C PRO A 58 10.32 -14.74 -7.57
N PHE A 59 11.09 -13.65 -7.44
CA PHE A 59 12.02 -13.48 -6.31
C PHE A 59 12.09 -12.03 -5.80
N PHE A 60 11.03 -11.63 -5.09
CA PHE A 60 11.01 -10.39 -4.32
C PHE A 60 12.13 -10.40 -3.26
N ASN A 61 13.12 -9.51 -3.38
CA ASN A 61 14.11 -9.26 -2.33
C ASN A 61 14.06 -7.78 -1.89
N PRO A 62 13.34 -7.44 -0.79
CA PRO A 62 13.04 -6.05 -0.41
C PRO A 62 14.25 -5.24 0.04
N THR A 63 15.36 -5.90 0.37
CA THR A 63 16.61 -5.27 0.85
C THR A 63 17.68 -5.10 -0.24
N GLY A 64 17.40 -5.55 -1.46
CA GLY A 64 18.33 -5.40 -2.57
C GLY A 64 18.25 -4.00 -3.17
N LEU A 65 19.38 -3.28 -3.17
CA LEU A 65 19.63 -2.23 -4.18
C LEU A 65 19.52 -2.90 -5.54
N SER A 66 18.34 -2.83 -6.16
CA SER A 66 18.14 -3.36 -7.51
C SER A 66 18.98 -2.52 -8.46
N GLU A 67 20.10 -3.08 -8.91
CA GLU A 67 20.87 -2.52 -10.01
C GLU A 67 20.01 -2.65 -11.29
N GLY A 68 19.60 -1.52 -11.86
CA GLY A 68 18.79 -1.48 -13.09
C GLY A 68 17.33 -1.11 -12.85
N VAL A 69 16.41 -1.90 -13.41
CA VAL A 69 14.96 -1.64 -13.40
C VAL A 69 14.41 -1.99 -12.02
N PRO A 70 13.69 -1.07 -11.32
CA PRO A 70 13.13 -1.37 -10.01
C PRO A 70 12.14 -2.52 -10.07
N LEU A 71 12.11 -3.34 -9.01
CA LEU A 71 11.14 -4.42 -8.85
C LEU A 71 9.72 -3.85 -8.65
N TYR A 72 8.76 -4.50 -9.29
CA TYR A 72 7.33 -4.17 -9.17
C TYR A 72 6.67 -5.09 -8.13
N PRO A 73 5.61 -4.63 -7.45
CA PRO A 73 5.00 -3.31 -7.59
C PRO A 73 5.80 -2.20 -6.88
N LEU A 74 5.92 -1.03 -7.52
CA LEU A 74 6.80 0.06 -7.05
C LEU A 74 6.40 0.61 -5.69
N TYR A 75 5.10 0.54 -5.33
CA TYR A 75 4.64 1.05 -4.04
C TYR A 75 5.31 0.32 -2.86
N LYS A 76 5.73 -0.94 -2.99
CA LYS A 76 6.43 -1.67 -1.92
C LYS A 76 7.80 -1.06 -1.63
N ARG A 77 8.54 -0.71 -2.68
CA ARG A 77 9.80 0.03 -2.55
C ARG A 77 9.57 1.41 -1.95
N LEU A 78 8.53 2.12 -2.40
CA LEU A 78 8.17 3.41 -1.83
C LEU A 78 7.83 3.31 -0.34
N ALA A 79 7.08 2.28 0.08
CA ALA A 79 6.76 2.01 1.48
C ALA A 79 8.02 1.75 2.31
N ALA A 80 8.94 0.93 1.80
CA ALA A 80 10.23 0.67 2.46
C ALA A 80 11.05 1.96 2.63
N SER A 81 11.16 2.77 1.57
CA SER A 81 11.89 4.04 1.62
C SER A 81 11.23 5.08 2.52
N LEU A 82 9.90 5.14 2.57
CA LEU A 82 9.16 5.98 3.52
C LEU A 82 9.41 5.52 4.96
N TYR A 83 9.41 4.21 5.22
CA TYR A 83 9.69 3.66 6.53
C TYR A 83 11.08 4.04 7.00
N GLU A 84 12.09 3.83 6.15
CA GLU A 84 13.47 4.22 6.44
C GLU A 84 13.57 5.72 6.68
N ALA A 85 12.90 6.53 5.85
CA ALA A 85 12.98 7.98 5.96
C ALA A 85 12.32 8.53 7.24
N ILE A 86 11.17 7.96 7.63
CA ILE A 86 10.50 8.32 8.87
C ILE A 86 11.30 7.83 10.08
N SER A 87 11.88 6.63 10.00
CA SER A 87 12.64 6.04 11.11
C SER A 87 14.00 6.70 11.34
N SER A 88 14.64 7.19 10.27
CA SER A 88 15.94 7.86 10.33
C SER A 88 15.85 9.39 10.33
N GLU A 89 14.64 9.93 10.20
CA GLU A 89 14.36 11.37 10.02
C GLU A 89 15.14 12.01 8.85
N ALA A 90 15.51 11.21 7.85
CA ALA A 90 16.35 11.62 6.74
C ALA A 90 15.95 10.92 5.44
N LEU A 91 16.13 11.58 4.29
CA LEU A 91 15.91 10.93 2.99
C LEU A 91 16.97 9.85 2.72
N PRO A 92 16.63 8.77 1.99
CA PRO A 92 17.61 7.79 1.55
C PRO A 92 18.76 8.44 0.79
N ARG A 93 20.00 8.14 1.18
CA ARG A 93 21.18 8.60 0.45
C ARG A 93 21.25 7.90 -0.90
N THR A 94 21.35 8.68 -1.97
CA THR A 94 21.65 8.12 -3.29
C THR A 94 23.15 7.96 -3.41
N GLU A 95 23.64 6.73 -3.30
CA GLU A 95 25.07 6.39 -3.40
C GLU A 95 25.62 6.40 -4.84
N ASN A 96 24.96 7.08 -5.78
CA ASN A 96 25.43 7.11 -7.17
C ASN A 96 26.67 7.99 -7.32
N LYS A 97 27.84 7.35 -7.25
CA LYS A 97 29.17 7.91 -7.55
C LYS A 97 29.28 8.59 -8.93
N LEU A 98 28.37 8.32 -9.86
CA LEU A 98 28.35 8.95 -11.19
C LEU A 98 27.67 10.33 -11.23
N ALA A 99 26.87 10.70 -10.22
CA ALA A 99 26.18 11.98 -10.15
C ALA A 99 26.99 13.08 -9.44
N VAL A 100 28.32 12.97 -9.43
CA VAL A 100 29.24 14.07 -9.06
C VAL A 100 29.33 15.08 -10.22
N MET A 101 28.17 15.53 -10.70
CA MET A 101 28.06 16.70 -11.57
C MET A 101 27.09 17.65 -10.90
N GLN A 102 27.65 18.45 -9.99
CA GLN A 102 27.05 19.59 -9.31
C GLN A 102 25.63 19.35 -8.78
N GLU A 103 25.52 18.84 -7.56
CA GLU A 103 24.35 19.09 -6.73
C GLU A 103 24.12 20.61 -6.66
N THR A 104 23.14 21.10 -7.42
CA THR A 104 22.78 22.51 -7.39
C THR A 104 22.25 22.87 -6.01
N SER A 105 22.52 24.09 -5.53
CA SER A 105 22.03 24.58 -4.24
C SER A 105 20.51 24.43 -4.07
N SER A 106 19.75 24.49 -5.18
CA SER A 106 18.30 24.31 -5.20
C SER A 106 17.83 22.88 -4.88
N LEU A 107 18.57 21.84 -5.31
CA LEU A 107 18.20 20.46 -5.00
C LEU A 107 18.44 20.13 -3.53
N LYS A 108 19.55 20.60 -2.96
CA LYS A 108 19.84 20.45 -1.53
C LYS A 108 18.77 21.08 -0.67
N GLN A 109 18.36 22.29 -1.01
CA GLN A 109 17.27 22.97 -0.31
C GLN A 109 15.97 22.16 -0.36
N LYS A 110 15.59 21.62 -1.52
CA LYS A 110 14.39 20.77 -1.64
C LYS A 110 14.50 19.47 -0.83
N GLU A 111 15.67 18.84 -0.79
CA GLU A 111 15.88 17.65 0.03
C GLU A 111 15.76 17.96 1.52
N GLU A 112 16.24 19.11 1.98
CA GLU A 112 16.07 19.58 3.35
C GLU A 112 14.60 19.88 3.69
N GLU A 113 13.86 20.51 2.76
CA GLU A 113 12.42 20.75 2.87
C GLU A 113 11.65 19.43 3.00
N TRP A 114 11.94 18.46 2.13
CA TRP A 114 11.33 17.12 2.18
C TRP A 114 11.71 16.35 3.45
N ALA A 115 12.96 16.42 3.91
CA ALA A 115 13.37 15.78 5.15
C ALA A 115 12.63 16.39 6.36
N SER A 116 12.46 17.72 6.37
CA SER A 116 11.68 18.41 7.40
C SER A 116 10.22 17.98 7.41
N LEU A 117 9.60 17.90 6.22
CA LEU A 117 8.24 17.41 6.03
C LEU A 117 8.07 15.97 6.53
N ILE A 118 8.97 15.07 6.15
CA ILE A 118 8.94 13.65 6.55
C ILE A 118 9.04 13.54 8.07
N ARG A 119 9.92 14.32 8.71
CA ARG A 119 10.06 14.36 10.17
C ARG A 119 8.76 14.80 10.84
N GLU A 120 8.16 15.91 10.38
CA GLU A 120 6.92 16.44 10.95
C GLU A 120 5.75 15.45 10.78
N LYS A 121 5.38 15.12 9.53
CA LYS A 121 4.23 14.27 9.23
C LYS A 121 4.45 12.82 9.68
N GLY A 122 5.69 12.34 9.61
CA GLY A 122 6.10 11.05 10.13
C GLY A 122 5.89 10.95 11.63
N SER A 123 6.22 12.00 12.39
CA SER A 123 5.95 12.04 13.83
C SER A 123 4.45 11.98 14.15
N HIS A 124 3.61 12.69 13.40
CA HIS A 124 2.15 12.64 13.56
C HIS A 124 1.61 11.25 13.28
N LEU A 125 2.04 10.62 12.18
CA LEU A 125 1.68 9.24 11.85
C LEU A 125 2.08 8.27 12.96
N LEU A 126 3.32 8.36 13.47
CA LEU A 126 3.79 7.53 14.57
C LEU A 126 3.00 7.75 15.85
N ASN A 127 2.59 8.99 16.15
CA ASN A 127 1.77 9.28 17.32
C ASN A 127 0.38 8.65 17.23
N VAL A 128 -0.24 8.66 16.04
CA VAL A 128 -1.53 7.97 15.80
C VAL A 128 -1.36 6.46 15.96
N LEU A 129 -0.28 5.86 15.45
CA LEU A 129 -0.04 4.42 15.59
C LEU A 129 0.26 4.02 17.04
N LYS A 130 0.98 4.86 17.79
CA LYS A 130 1.27 4.65 19.22
C LYS A 130 0.01 4.72 20.10
N SER A 131 -1.03 5.43 19.67
CA SER A 131 -2.29 5.50 20.41
C SER A 131 -3.26 4.35 20.12
N VAL A 132 -2.87 3.39 19.27
CA VAL A 132 -3.70 2.21 18.97
C VAL A 132 -3.51 1.16 20.06
N ASP A 133 -4.63 0.66 20.59
CA ASP A 133 -4.66 -0.38 21.63
C ASP A 133 -4.80 -1.79 21.04
N PHE A 134 -5.55 -1.91 19.93
CA PHE A 134 -5.89 -3.19 19.30
C PHE A 134 -5.74 -3.17 17.79
N GLU A 135 -5.30 -4.29 17.22
CA GLU A 135 -5.33 -4.54 15.77
C GLU A 135 -6.37 -5.61 15.43
N LEU A 136 -7.25 -5.31 14.48
CA LEU A 136 -8.31 -6.20 14.02
C LEU A 136 -8.27 -6.30 12.48
N HIS A 137 -8.63 -7.49 11.98
CA HIS A 137 -8.87 -7.70 10.56
C HIS A 137 -10.36 -7.85 10.26
N VAL A 138 -10.85 -7.11 9.27
CA VAL A 138 -12.24 -7.12 8.79
C VAL A 138 -12.23 -7.35 7.29
N GLN A 139 -13.01 -8.31 6.81
CA GLN A 139 -13.11 -8.62 5.38
C GLN A 139 -14.07 -7.66 4.66
N GLU A 140 -13.92 -7.57 3.34
CA GLU A 140 -14.94 -6.93 2.49
C GLU A 140 -16.22 -7.77 2.46
N PRO A 141 -17.42 -7.14 2.36
CA PRO A 141 -17.66 -5.70 2.20
C PRO A 141 -17.66 -4.89 3.51
N TYR A 142 -17.55 -5.56 4.66
CA TYR A 142 -17.71 -4.92 5.97
C TYR A 142 -16.65 -3.88 6.29
N PHE A 143 -15.43 -4.06 5.78
CA PHE A 143 -14.37 -3.06 5.90
C PHE A 143 -14.77 -1.74 5.22
N SER A 144 -15.24 -1.78 3.98
CA SER A 144 -15.74 -0.60 3.28
C SER A 144 -16.94 0.05 4.00
N LEU A 145 -17.84 -0.76 4.57
CA LEU A 145 -18.99 -0.25 5.34
C LEU A 145 -18.55 0.46 6.62
N LEU A 146 -17.54 -0.05 7.34
CA LEU A 146 -16.94 0.61 8.51
C LEU A 146 -16.25 1.93 8.11
N ARG A 147 -15.47 1.90 7.03
CA ARG A 147 -14.77 3.06 6.50
C ARG A 147 -15.72 4.21 6.16
N ASN A 148 -16.86 3.87 5.54
CA ASN A 148 -17.88 4.83 5.12
C ASN A 148 -18.83 5.23 6.27
N GLY A 149 -18.65 4.67 7.47
CA GLY A 149 -19.50 4.94 8.64
C GLY A 149 -20.93 4.40 8.51
N GLN A 150 -21.18 3.47 7.58
CA GLN A 150 -22.47 2.80 7.41
C GLN A 150 -22.63 1.67 8.42
N LYS A 151 -21.54 0.96 8.72
CA LYS A 151 -21.45 -0.01 9.80
C LYS A 151 -20.80 0.67 11.00
N THR A 152 -21.48 0.66 12.13
CA THR A 152 -21.05 1.31 13.38
C THR A 152 -20.92 0.34 14.54
N VAL A 153 -21.35 -0.92 14.37
CA VAL A 153 -21.22 -1.96 15.39
C VAL A 153 -20.50 -3.16 14.81
N GLU A 154 -19.44 -3.61 15.46
CA GLU A 154 -18.66 -4.79 15.07
C GLU A 154 -18.92 -5.95 16.02
N GLY A 155 -19.66 -6.97 15.53
CA GLY A 155 -19.94 -8.19 16.28
C GLY A 155 -18.79 -9.22 16.22
N ARG A 156 -18.34 -9.74 17.36
CA ARG A 156 -17.28 -10.75 17.47
C ARG A 156 -17.60 -11.76 18.58
N CYS A 157 -17.16 -13.01 18.47
CA CYS A 157 -17.18 -13.91 19.63
C CYS A 157 -16.26 -13.36 20.75
N ALA A 158 -16.71 -13.44 21.99
CA ALA A 158 -16.03 -12.89 23.17
C ALA A 158 -14.82 -13.76 23.59
N VAL A 159 -13.79 -13.82 22.74
CA VAL A 159 -12.62 -14.70 22.91
C VAL A 159 -11.31 -13.92 23.04
N GLY A 160 -10.42 -14.42 23.89
CA GLY A 160 -9.06 -13.92 24.01
C GLY A 160 -8.98 -12.42 24.28
N HIS A 161 -8.29 -11.70 23.41
CA HIS A 161 -8.05 -10.26 23.58
C HIS A 161 -9.27 -9.38 23.26
N TYR A 162 -10.31 -9.90 22.61
CA TYR A 162 -11.54 -9.13 22.39
C TYR A 162 -12.19 -8.73 23.72
N ASN A 163 -12.08 -9.57 24.76
CA ASN A 163 -12.65 -9.32 26.10
C ASN A 163 -11.96 -8.19 26.86
N LYS A 164 -10.87 -7.64 26.32
CA LYS A 164 -10.16 -6.50 26.91
C LYS A 164 -10.51 -5.17 26.25
N ILE A 165 -11.31 -5.21 25.18
CA ILE A 165 -11.73 -4.01 24.48
C ILE A 165 -12.77 -3.29 25.36
N GLU A 166 -12.49 -2.04 25.67
CA GLU A 166 -13.33 -1.20 26.53
C GLU A 166 -13.67 0.12 25.82
N PRO A 167 -14.77 0.79 26.22
CA PRO A 167 -15.07 2.15 25.75
C PRO A 167 -13.87 3.09 25.85
N GLY A 168 -13.60 3.84 24.79
CA GLY A 168 -12.43 4.72 24.67
C GLY A 168 -11.20 4.08 24.02
N SER A 169 -11.15 2.75 23.89
CA SER A 169 -10.07 2.04 23.19
C SER A 169 -9.99 2.44 21.72
N SER A 170 -8.77 2.46 21.16
CA SER A 170 -8.51 2.71 19.74
C SER A 170 -8.17 1.42 19.02
N ILE A 171 -8.86 1.15 17.91
CA ILE A 171 -8.71 -0.05 17.10
C ILE A 171 -8.19 0.33 15.71
N LEU A 172 -7.12 -0.33 15.26
CA LEU A 172 -6.63 -0.27 13.89
C LEU A 172 -7.19 -1.45 13.10
N ILE A 173 -8.07 -1.15 12.13
CA ILE A 173 -8.66 -2.12 11.22
C ILE A 173 -7.80 -2.22 9.96
N ASN A 174 -7.43 -3.45 9.58
CA ASN A 174 -6.67 -3.78 8.37
C ASN A 174 -5.43 -2.89 8.19
N LYS A 175 -4.76 -2.54 9.30
CA LYS A 175 -3.54 -1.73 9.33
C LYS A 175 -3.64 -0.33 8.72
N CYS A 176 -4.83 0.18 8.42
CA CYS A 176 -5.00 1.46 7.71
C CYS A 176 -6.11 2.38 8.24
N LEU A 177 -7.13 1.84 8.93
CA LEU A 177 -8.28 2.60 9.41
C LEU A 177 -8.34 2.59 10.95
N VAL A 178 -8.31 3.76 11.59
CA VAL A 178 -8.41 3.87 13.05
C VAL A 178 -9.83 4.21 13.46
N LEU A 179 -10.40 3.38 14.33
CA LEU A 179 -11.73 3.56 14.92
C LEU A 179 -11.61 3.68 16.43
N GLN A 180 -12.43 4.53 17.04
CA GLN A 180 -12.55 4.63 18.49
C GLN A 180 -13.79 3.89 18.97
N VAL A 181 -13.61 3.02 19.97
CA VAL A 181 -14.69 2.29 20.63
C VAL A 181 -15.52 3.27 21.45
N GLN A 182 -16.82 3.33 21.14
CA GLN A 182 -17.79 4.14 21.86
C GLN A 182 -18.42 3.36 23.00
N ASP A 183 -18.76 2.09 22.76
CA ASP A 183 -19.36 1.20 23.75
C ASP A 183 -19.08 -0.27 23.44
N VAL A 184 -19.22 -1.15 24.43
CA VAL A 184 -19.06 -2.60 24.28
C VAL A 184 -20.14 -3.34 25.07
N HIS A 185 -21.01 -4.05 24.36
CA HIS A 185 -22.06 -4.88 24.97
C HIS A 185 -21.76 -6.37 24.82
N HIS A 186 -22.17 -7.14 25.82
CA HIS A 186 -22.03 -8.60 25.85
C HIS A 186 -23.40 -9.27 25.73
N TYR A 187 -23.48 -10.29 24.87
CA TYR A 187 -24.68 -11.06 24.61
C TYR A 187 -24.39 -12.56 24.68
N HIS A 188 -25.43 -13.37 24.92
CA HIS A 188 -25.28 -14.83 24.93
C HIS A 188 -25.13 -15.41 23.52
N SER A 189 -25.74 -14.76 22.53
CA SER A 189 -25.77 -15.24 21.15
C SER A 189 -25.74 -14.10 20.12
N PHE A 190 -25.37 -14.42 18.87
CA PHE A 190 -25.48 -13.47 17.76
C PHE A 190 -26.93 -13.10 17.47
N HIS A 191 -27.87 -14.02 17.69
CA HIS A 191 -29.29 -13.74 17.53
C HIS A 191 -29.74 -12.63 18.49
N GLU A 192 -29.45 -12.79 19.78
CA GLU A 192 -29.77 -11.80 20.82
C GLU A 192 -29.07 -10.46 20.54
N MET A 193 -27.79 -10.49 20.13
CA MET A 193 -27.07 -9.29 19.74
C MET A 193 -27.77 -8.57 18.58
N LEU A 194 -28.19 -9.27 17.53
CA LEU A 194 -28.83 -8.69 16.36
C LEU A 194 -30.28 -8.22 16.61
N GLU A 195 -30.95 -8.74 17.64
CA GLU A 195 -32.25 -8.25 18.10
C GLU A 195 -32.13 -6.99 18.96
N ALA A 196 -31.10 -6.93 19.81
CA ALA A 196 -30.86 -5.81 20.71
C ALA A 196 -30.18 -4.62 20.00
N GLU A 197 -29.20 -4.91 19.14
CA GLU A 197 -28.50 -3.93 18.33
C GLU A 197 -29.24 -3.70 17.00
N SER A 198 -29.04 -2.52 16.39
CA SER A 198 -29.63 -2.24 15.09
C SER A 198 -28.98 -3.12 14.00
N LEU A 199 -29.74 -4.06 13.41
CA LEU A 199 -29.25 -4.93 12.34
C LEU A 199 -28.57 -4.16 11.21
N LYS A 200 -29.07 -2.96 10.87
CA LYS A 200 -28.48 -2.09 9.84
C LYS A 200 -27.13 -1.51 10.24
N GLU A 201 -26.88 -1.33 11.54
CA GLU A 201 -25.61 -0.83 12.06
C GLU A 201 -24.56 -1.93 12.24
N VAL A 202 -25.01 -3.17 12.46
CA VAL A 202 -24.15 -4.36 12.56
C VAL A 202 -23.85 -4.96 11.18
N LEU A 203 -24.86 -5.19 10.35
CA LEU A 203 -24.77 -5.81 9.03
C LEU A 203 -25.60 -5.02 8.00
N PRO A 204 -25.13 -3.84 7.55
CA PRO A 204 -25.81 -3.09 6.51
C PRO A 204 -26.05 -3.93 5.25
N GLY A 205 -27.28 -3.94 4.75
CA GLY A 205 -27.70 -4.72 3.57
C GLY A 205 -28.24 -6.11 3.87
N VAL A 206 -28.31 -6.52 5.13
CA VAL A 206 -29.04 -7.72 5.58
C VAL A 206 -30.40 -7.32 6.13
N ASP A 207 -31.45 -8.02 5.71
CA ASP A 207 -32.84 -7.64 6.01
C ASP A 207 -33.42 -8.36 7.25
N THR A 208 -32.89 -9.55 7.59
CA THR A 208 -33.41 -10.38 8.68
C THR A 208 -32.33 -10.82 9.67
N THR A 209 -32.72 -11.03 10.93
CA THR A 209 -31.81 -11.51 11.99
C THR A 209 -31.31 -12.91 11.69
N GLU A 210 -32.14 -13.78 11.11
CA GLU A 210 -31.76 -15.14 10.72
C GLU A 210 -30.65 -15.14 9.66
N GLU A 211 -30.78 -14.32 8.62
CA GLU A 211 -29.72 -14.13 7.63
C GLU A 211 -28.45 -13.56 8.25
N GLY A 212 -28.58 -12.61 9.19
CA GLY A 212 -27.46 -12.04 9.93
C GLY A 212 -26.70 -13.09 10.75
N VAL A 213 -27.41 -14.00 11.42
CA VAL A 213 -26.79 -15.15 12.11
C VAL A 213 -26.06 -16.04 11.10
N GLN A 214 -26.64 -16.31 9.92
CA GLN A 214 -25.97 -17.12 8.89
C GLN A 214 -24.68 -16.48 8.36
N VAL A 215 -24.58 -15.14 8.33
CA VAL A 215 -23.31 -14.45 8.06
C VAL A 215 -22.27 -14.82 9.10
N TYR A 216 -22.59 -14.71 10.40
CA TYR A 216 -21.66 -15.05 11.48
C TYR A 216 -21.27 -16.52 11.51
N ARG A 217 -22.15 -17.43 11.08
CA ARG A 217 -21.88 -18.88 10.98
C ARG A 217 -20.78 -19.22 9.98
N ARG A 218 -20.47 -18.34 9.02
CA ARG A 218 -19.32 -18.50 8.12
C ARG A 218 -17.98 -18.37 8.85
N PHE A 219 -17.96 -17.64 9.96
CA PHE A 219 -16.77 -17.31 10.74
C PHE A 219 -16.68 -18.07 12.06
N TYR A 220 -17.81 -18.36 12.71
CA TYR A 220 -17.88 -18.91 14.06
C TYR A 220 -18.83 -20.11 14.13
N SER A 221 -18.40 -21.18 14.80
CA SER A 221 -19.26 -22.31 15.12
C SER A 221 -20.19 -21.97 16.29
N GLU A 222 -21.37 -22.60 16.32
CA GLU A 222 -22.36 -22.47 17.40
C GLU A 222 -21.78 -22.85 18.76
N GLU A 223 -20.95 -23.88 18.81
CA GLU A 223 -20.30 -24.30 20.05
C GLU A 223 -19.41 -23.19 20.62
N LYS A 224 -18.68 -22.48 19.77
CA LYS A 224 -17.78 -21.40 20.18
C LYS A 224 -18.55 -20.17 20.64
N GLU A 225 -19.63 -19.82 19.96
CA GLU A 225 -20.56 -18.79 20.41
C GLU A 225 -21.15 -19.16 21.76
N ARG A 226 -21.72 -20.35 21.93
CA ARG A 226 -22.34 -20.77 23.19
C ARG A 226 -21.35 -20.80 24.36
N SER A 227 -20.10 -21.16 24.09
CA SER A 227 -19.06 -21.28 25.13
C SER A 227 -18.52 -19.92 25.59
N ASN A 228 -18.53 -18.91 24.74
CA ASN A 228 -17.87 -17.64 25.01
C ASN A 228 -18.83 -16.44 25.08
N GLY A 229 -19.99 -16.53 24.43
CA GLY A 229 -20.85 -15.39 24.14
C GLY A 229 -20.32 -14.53 22.98
N VAL A 230 -20.94 -13.38 22.82
CA VAL A 230 -20.72 -12.43 21.72
C VAL A 230 -20.53 -11.02 22.27
N LEU A 231 -19.68 -10.25 21.61
CA LEU A 231 -19.45 -8.83 21.84
C LEU A 231 -20.03 -8.03 20.68
N ALA A 232 -20.78 -6.97 20.99
CA ALA A 232 -21.05 -5.88 20.07
C ALA A 232 -20.11 -4.72 20.43
N ILE A 233 -19.22 -4.35 19.50
CA ILE A 233 -18.25 -3.28 19.70
C ILE A 233 -18.72 -2.09 18.87
N SER A 234 -19.30 -1.09 19.53
CA SER A 234 -19.74 0.15 18.89
C SER A 234 -18.55 1.03 18.61
N VAL A 235 -18.40 1.47 17.36
CA VAL A 235 -17.20 2.17 16.86
C VAL A 235 -17.56 3.45 16.12
N LYS A 236 -16.66 4.42 16.19
CA LYS A 236 -16.72 5.67 15.43
C LYS A 236 -15.39 5.96 14.78
N LYS A 237 -15.43 6.44 13.53
CA LYS A 237 -14.22 6.87 12.82
C LYS A 237 -13.56 8.04 13.53
N LEU A 238 -12.26 7.92 13.81
CA LEU A 238 -11.47 8.99 14.41
C LEU A 238 -11.17 10.09 13.38
N VAL A 239 -11.11 11.35 13.82
CA VAL A 239 -10.79 12.48 12.92
C VAL A 239 -9.35 12.39 12.41
N SER A 240 -8.41 12.00 13.26
CA SER A 240 -7.03 11.74 12.86
C SER A 240 -6.91 10.32 12.30
N GLN A 241 -6.59 10.21 11.01
CA GLN A 241 -6.35 8.92 10.35
C GLN A 241 -4.89 8.81 9.90
N PRO A 242 -4.30 7.61 9.94
CA PRO A 242 -2.99 7.35 9.34
C PRO A 242 -2.93 7.76 7.86
N SER A 243 -4.00 7.49 7.10
CA SER A 243 -4.08 7.80 5.67
C SER A 243 -4.08 9.29 5.40
N ILE A 244 -4.69 10.11 6.26
CA ILE A 244 -4.68 11.58 6.15
C ILE A 244 -3.25 12.11 6.26
N ASN A 245 -2.50 11.65 7.26
CA ASN A 245 -1.10 12.04 7.46
C ASN A 245 -0.22 11.61 6.27
N LEU A 246 -0.39 10.37 5.80
CA LEU A 246 0.36 9.87 4.65
C LEU A 246 -0.01 10.60 3.35
N SER A 247 -1.29 10.93 3.15
CA SER A 247 -1.76 11.66 1.97
C SER A 247 -1.21 13.08 1.93
N SER A 248 -1.25 13.79 3.06
CA SER A 248 -0.63 15.12 3.20
C SER A 248 0.85 15.06 2.87
N MET A 249 1.57 14.06 3.40
CA MET A 249 2.99 13.87 3.13
C MET A 249 3.26 13.63 1.64
N LEU A 250 2.51 12.73 0.98
CA LEU A 250 2.68 12.44 -0.45
C LEU A 250 2.33 13.64 -1.34
N SER A 251 1.28 14.39 -1.00
CA SER A 251 0.89 15.62 -1.70
C SER A 251 1.99 16.67 -1.64
N GLU A 252 2.61 16.86 -0.47
CA GLU A 252 3.66 17.87 -0.28
C GLU A 252 5.01 17.40 -0.87
N LEU A 253 5.29 16.10 -0.86
CA LEU A 253 6.44 15.53 -1.57
C LEU A 253 6.33 15.75 -3.08
N SER A 254 5.11 15.74 -3.63
CA SER A 254 4.81 15.77 -5.07
C SER A 254 5.51 14.63 -5.83
N TYR A 255 5.39 14.63 -7.16
CA TYR A 255 6.11 13.69 -8.02
C TYR A 255 7.62 13.65 -7.73
N ALA A 256 8.25 14.81 -7.52
CA ALA A 256 9.69 14.90 -7.35
C ALA A 256 10.18 14.21 -6.07
N GLY A 257 9.49 14.40 -4.94
CA GLY A 257 9.82 13.74 -3.67
C GLY A 257 9.53 12.25 -3.72
N VAL A 258 8.45 11.82 -4.38
CA VAL A 258 8.15 10.39 -4.57
C VAL A 258 9.21 9.71 -5.43
N GLN A 259 9.61 10.32 -6.55
CA GLN A 259 10.71 9.82 -7.39
C GLN A 259 12.03 9.74 -6.61
N ARG A 260 12.29 10.74 -5.76
CA ARG A 260 13.47 10.75 -4.89
C ARG A 260 13.49 9.59 -3.91
N LEU A 261 12.35 9.29 -3.29
CA LEU A 261 12.17 8.14 -2.39
C LEU A 261 12.30 6.80 -3.12
N LEU A 262 11.83 6.71 -4.36
CA LEU A 262 12.05 5.54 -5.23
C LEU A 262 13.51 5.36 -5.64
N GLY A 263 14.38 6.34 -5.32
CA GLY A 263 15.81 6.32 -5.66
C GLY A 263 16.09 6.72 -7.11
N PHE A 264 15.15 7.39 -7.78
CA PHE A 264 15.35 7.84 -9.14
C PHE A 264 16.25 9.08 -9.20
N VAL A 265 17.10 9.12 -10.21
CA VAL A 265 17.95 10.27 -10.50
C VAL A 265 17.21 11.18 -11.46
N CYS A 266 16.89 12.39 -11.01
CA CYS A 266 16.31 13.42 -11.86
C CYS A 266 17.43 14.13 -12.62
N THR A 267 17.34 14.12 -13.95
CA THR A 267 18.26 14.84 -14.85
C THR A 267 17.47 15.83 -15.71
N ALA A 268 18.16 16.72 -16.42
CA ALA A 268 17.50 17.61 -17.36
C ALA A 268 16.74 16.80 -18.42
N GLY A 269 15.43 16.99 -18.51
CA GLY A 269 14.53 16.23 -19.40
C GLY A 269 13.77 15.08 -18.74
N THR A 270 13.99 14.80 -17.45
CA THR A 270 13.15 13.85 -16.69
C THR A 270 11.70 14.34 -16.66
N VAL A 271 10.78 13.45 -17.05
CA VAL A 271 9.33 13.68 -16.91
C VAL A 271 8.93 13.23 -15.50
N SER A 272 8.49 14.16 -14.66
CA SER A 272 8.17 13.87 -13.25
C SER A 272 6.99 12.91 -13.08
N GLU A 273 6.03 12.93 -14.01
CA GLU A 273 4.85 12.06 -14.00
C GLU A 273 5.12 10.67 -14.59
N ALA A 274 6.33 10.42 -15.10
CA ALA A 274 6.69 9.13 -15.66
C ALA A 274 7.31 8.23 -14.60
N LEU A 275 6.81 7.00 -14.53
CA LEU A 275 7.47 5.89 -13.85
C LEU A 275 8.11 4.99 -14.92
N PRO A 276 9.18 4.24 -14.58
CA PRO A 276 9.68 3.23 -15.49
C PRO A 276 8.56 2.23 -15.84
N PRO A 277 8.71 1.45 -16.92
CA PRO A 277 7.86 0.29 -17.16
C PRO A 277 8.40 -0.95 -16.40
N PRO A 278 7.56 -1.96 -16.14
CA PRO A 278 8.00 -3.24 -15.59
C PRO A 278 9.02 -3.97 -16.47
N THR A 279 9.79 -4.87 -15.86
CA THR A 279 10.82 -5.65 -16.54
C THR A 279 10.21 -6.51 -17.65
N SER A 280 9.06 -7.14 -17.41
CA SER A 280 8.35 -7.89 -18.46
C SER A 280 7.99 -7.03 -19.68
N SER A 281 7.59 -5.78 -19.46
CA SER A 281 7.23 -4.84 -20.53
C SER A 281 8.47 -4.44 -21.35
N LEU A 282 9.61 -4.23 -20.68
CA LEU A 282 10.88 -3.96 -21.35
C LEU A 282 11.36 -5.15 -22.17
N ILE A 283 11.32 -6.36 -21.60
CA ILE A 283 11.73 -7.59 -22.30
C ILE A 283 10.81 -7.83 -23.51
N SER A 284 9.49 -7.73 -23.33
CA SER A 284 8.52 -7.90 -24.41
C SER A 284 8.79 -6.92 -25.54
N SER A 285 8.96 -5.62 -25.23
CA SER A 285 9.27 -4.58 -26.21
C SER A 285 10.60 -4.84 -26.93
N PHE A 286 11.61 -5.32 -26.20
CA PHE A 286 12.91 -5.68 -26.77
C PHE A 286 12.82 -6.84 -27.76
N LEU A 287 11.90 -7.78 -27.52
CA LEU A 287 11.67 -8.97 -28.34
C LEU A 287 10.68 -8.75 -29.50
N LEU A 288 10.03 -7.59 -29.60
CA LEU A 288 9.11 -7.30 -30.70
C LEU A 288 9.82 -7.37 -32.06
N PRO A 289 9.20 -7.95 -33.10
CA PRO A 289 9.75 -7.97 -34.44
C PRO A 289 9.95 -6.56 -34.99
N HIS A 290 11.16 -6.29 -35.47
CA HIS A 290 11.47 -5.05 -36.15
C HIS A 290 10.88 -5.07 -37.57
N ASN A 291 10.01 -4.11 -37.90
CA ASN A 291 9.26 -4.05 -39.16
C ASN A 291 8.50 -5.36 -39.50
N PRO A 292 7.46 -5.72 -38.73
CA PRO A 292 6.76 -7.01 -38.84
C PRO A 292 6.13 -7.27 -40.22
N ASN A 293 5.91 -6.22 -41.01
CA ASN A 293 5.35 -6.30 -42.36
C ASN A 293 6.36 -6.72 -43.44
N THR A 294 7.65 -6.84 -43.10
CA THR A 294 8.73 -7.16 -44.05
C THR A 294 8.95 -8.67 -44.10
N LYS A 295 8.72 -9.29 -45.27
CA LYS A 295 8.91 -10.74 -45.46
C LYS A 295 10.37 -11.13 -45.20
N GLY A 296 10.57 -12.10 -44.30
CA GLY A 296 11.90 -12.65 -43.98
C GLY A 296 12.69 -11.87 -42.93
N CYS A 297 12.16 -10.77 -42.39
CA CYS A 297 12.79 -10.06 -41.28
C CYS A 297 12.60 -10.84 -39.97
N THR A 298 13.70 -11.36 -39.39
CA THR A 298 13.72 -12.06 -38.10
C THR A 298 14.33 -11.20 -36.98
N LEU A 299 14.69 -9.95 -37.29
CA LEU A 299 15.36 -9.06 -36.35
C LEU A 299 14.34 -8.48 -35.35
N THR A 300 14.69 -8.44 -34.06
CA THR A 300 13.86 -7.75 -33.06
C THR A 300 14.29 -6.28 -32.92
N ASP A 301 13.42 -5.44 -32.36
CA ASP A 301 13.74 -4.04 -32.09
C ASP A 301 14.95 -3.89 -31.17
N GLY A 302 15.05 -4.74 -30.15
CA GLY A 302 16.21 -4.81 -29.27
C GLY A 302 17.50 -5.20 -29.98
N ALA A 303 17.46 -6.26 -30.80
CA ALA A 303 18.62 -6.70 -31.56
C ALA A 303 19.10 -5.62 -32.55
N ARG A 304 18.17 -4.91 -33.21
CA ARG A 304 18.48 -3.75 -34.05
C ARG A 304 19.10 -2.61 -33.25
N ALA A 305 18.56 -2.29 -32.08
CA ALA A 305 19.08 -1.21 -31.25
C ALA A 305 20.55 -1.50 -30.85
N LEU A 306 20.84 -2.73 -30.43
CA LEU A 306 22.20 -3.16 -30.09
C LEU A 306 23.14 -3.17 -31.30
N SER A 307 22.66 -3.58 -32.48
CA SER A 307 23.50 -3.64 -33.68
C SER A 307 24.03 -2.28 -34.13
N LYS A 308 23.36 -1.17 -33.81
CA LYS A 308 23.84 0.20 -34.10
C LYS A 308 25.14 0.56 -33.38
N HIS A 309 25.44 -0.11 -32.27
CA HIS A 309 26.60 0.18 -31.44
C HIS A 309 27.74 -0.82 -31.62
N VAL A 310 27.59 -1.80 -32.53
CA VAL A 310 28.58 -2.87 -32.76
C VAL A 310 29.96 -2.32 -33.12
N ASN A 311 30.02 -1.26 -33.94
CA ASN A 311 31.27 -0.61 -34.35
C ASN A 311 31.99 0.13 -33.21
N ARG A 312 31.35 0.27 -32.05
CA ARG A 312 31.93 0.91 -30.86
C ARG A 312 32.49 -0.10 -29.85
N SER A 313 32.39 -1.41 -30.13
CA SER A 313 32.97 -2.45 -29.29
C SER A 313 34.28 -2.95 -29.90
N SER A 314 35.39 -2.61 -29.25
CA SER A 314 36.74 -3.09 -29.62
C SER A 314 36.91 -4.60 -29.40
N ASP A 315 36.11 -5.18 -28.50
CA ASP A 315 36.36 -6.52 -27.95
C ASP A 315 35.39 -7.58 -28.51
N ARG A 316 34.61 -7.23 -29.55
CA ARG A 316 33.56 -8.09 -30.13
C ARG A 316 32.53 -8.61 -29.11
N TYR A 317 32.35 -7.89 -28.00
CA TYR A 317 31.44 -8.27 -26.92
C TYR A 317 30.00 -8.53 -27.41
N TRP A 318 29.58 -7.80 -28.45
CA TRP A 318 28.25 -7.90 -29.05
C TRP A 318 28.13 -8.91 -30.21
N GLY A 319 29.18 -9.71 -30.48
CA GLY A 319 29.17 -10.72 -31.54
C GLY A 319 29.38 -10.18 -32.96
N SER A 320 29.28 -11.08 -33.95
CA SER A 320 29.37 -10.75 -35.39
C SER A 320 27.96 -10.72 -35.98
N PHE A 321 27.40 -9.55 -36.29
CA PHE A 321 26.08 -9.47 -36.91
C PHE A 321 26.16 -9.84 -38.40
N SER A 322 25.29 -10.75 -38.83
CA SER A 322 24.99 -11.01 -40.25
C SER A 322 23.48 -10.91 -40.48
N GLY A 323 23.07 -10.16 -41.50
CA GLY A 323 21.66 -9.89 -41.84
C GLY A 323 21.49 -8.62 -42.68
N SER A 324 20.52 -8.61 -43.60
CA SER A 324 20.22 -7.47 -44.48
C SER A 324 19.26 -6.49 -43.81
N GLY A 325 19.68 -5.23 -43.63
CA GLY A 325 18.91 -4.15 -43.01
C GLY A 325 17.96 -3.38 -43.95
N THR A 326 17.59 -3.98 -45.08
CA THR A 326 16.61 -3.43 -46.04
C THR A 326 15.26 -4.09 -45.89
#